data_AF-A0A924WAC6-F1
#
_entry.id   AF-A0A924WAC6-F1
#
_cell.length_a   1.000
_cell.length_b   1.000
_cell.length_c   1.000
_cell.angle_alpha   90.00
_cell.angle_beta   90.00
_cell.angle_gamma   90.00
#
_symmetry.space_group_name_H-M   'P 1'
#
loop_
_entity.id
_entity.type
_entity.pdbx_description
1 polymer ?
#
loop_
_entity_poly.entity_id
_entity_poly.type
_entity_poly.pdbx_seq_one_letter_code
_entity_poly.pdbx_strand_id
1 'polypeptide(L)'
;MSFPTNHKYSMLAIDLDGTLLCPAGKVSSGNLEALREARRRGIFVTICTGRGLIECQHVTSQIEQAGPVVVAGGSMVACPVTLRTLHRFPMDSRLVRELVNLLASHGHAVLILKDPREAGHDYVVVSERGALGIDPVTRWWFEQMNIPVRYVTSLDEDEHLPHTVRIGVCGPKRRTSGVADIVREQFHGRITMQHFQAVVPRPEDDDPEG
;
A
#
# COMPACT_ATOMS: atom_id res chain seq x y z
N MET A 1 19.85 -31.77 2.24
CA MET A 1 21.20 -31.28 2.54
C MET A 1 21.07 -29.88 3.11
N SER A 2 21.50 -29.65 4.35
CA SER A 2 21.49 -28.33 5.00
C SER A 2 22.93 -27.81 4.99
N PHE A 3 23.16 -26.67 4.35
CA PHE A 3 24.44 -25.97 4.45
C PHE A 3 24.44 -25.16 5.76
N PRO A 4 25.49 -25.24 6.60
CA PRO A 4 25.60 -24.37 7.76
C PRO A 4 25.81 -22.95 7.27
N THR A 5 24.82 -22.08 7.44
CA THR A 5 24.98 -20.64 7.17
C THR A 5 25.85 -20.05 8.28
N ASN A 6 27.06 -19.57 7.95
CA ASN A 6 28.00 -18.96 8.89
C ASN A 6 27.59 -17.52 9.30
N HIS A 7 26.29 -17.23 9.34
CA HIS A 7 25.72 -15.92 9.58
C HIS A 7 24.63 -16.02 10.65
N LYS A 8 24.68 -15.09 11.62
CA LYS A 8 23.75 -15.04 12.76
C LYS A 8 22.28 -14.87 12.37
N TYR A 9 22.03 -14.28 11.19
CA TYR A 9 20.70 -13.99 10.67
C TYR A 9 20.48 -14.72 9.35
N SER A 10 19.33 -15.38 9.24
CA SER A 10 18.92 -16.10 8.04
C SER A 10 18.01 -15.28 7.12
N MET A 11 17.47 -14.15 7.62
CA MET A 11 16.53 -13.30 6.90
C MET A 11 16.80 -11.81 7.20
N LEU A 12 16.58 -10.97 6.18
CA LEU A 12 16.57 -9.52 6.27
C LEU A 12 15.24 -8.99 5.70
N ALA A 13 14.42 -8.39 6.56
CA ALA A 13 13.18 -7.74 6.18
C ALA A 13 13.37 -6.22 6.17
N ILE A 14 13.04 -5.56 5.06
CA ILE A 14 13.41 -4.15 4.82
C ILE A 14 12.18 -3.37 4.37
N ASP A 15 11.93 -2.25 5.02
CA ASP A 15 10.96 -1.26 4.54
C ASP A 15 11.51 -0.44 3.37
N LEU A 16 10.61 0.20 2.62
CA LEU A 16 10.95 1.04 1.48
C LEU A 16 11.15 2.49 1.90
N ASP A 17 10.05 3.16 2.23
CA ASP A 17 10.01 4.60 2.46
C ASP A 17 10.78 5.00 3.73
N GLY A 18 11.76 5.89 3.59
CA GLY A 18 12.61 6.30 4.72
C GLY A 18 13.61 5.24 5.19
N THR A 19 13.71 4.10 4.48
CA THR A 19 14.67 3.03 4.79
C THR A 19 15.52 2.68 3.56
N LEU A 20 14.96 1.94 2.60
CA LEU A 20 15.69 1.51 1.40
C LEU A 20 15.75 2.63 0.35
N LEU A 21 14.68 3.42 0.25
CA LEU A 21 14.54 4.52 -0.69
C LEU A 21 15.13 5.80 -0.11
N CYS A 22 15.87 6.54 -0.93
CA CYS A 22 16.25 7.91 -0.62
C CYS A 22 15.03 8.85 -0.82
N PRO A 23 15.13 10.14 -0.41
CA PRO A 23 14.04 11.10 -0.58
C PRO A 23 13.58 11.31 -2.03
N ALA A 24 14.41 10.97 -3.02
CA ALA A 24 14.05 10.99 -4.44
C ALA A 24 13.36 9.69 -4.92
N GLY A 25 12.96 8.80 -4.01
CA GLY A 25 12.28 7.54 -4.33
C GLY A 25 13.17 6.49 -5.02
N LYS A 26 14.50 6.65 -4.97
CA LYS A 26 15.47 5.76 -5.63
C LYS A 26 16.25 4.91 -4.63
N VAL A 27 16.64 3.71 -5.04
CA VAL A 27 17.60 2.89 -4.30
C VAL A 27 19.02 3.32 -4.67
N SER A 28 19.87 3.60 -3.68
CA SER A 28 21.27 3.97 -3.92
C SER A 28 22.09 2.78 -4.41
N SER A 29 23.22 3.04 -5.09
CA SER A 29 24.16 2.00 -5.50
C SER A 29 24.71 1.21 -4.31
N GLY A 30 24.99 1.88 -3.19
CA GLY A 30 25.43 1.24 -1.95
C GLY A 30 24.38 0.29 -1.37
N ASN A 31 23.10 0.70 -1.38
CA ASN A 31 22.01 -0.17 -0.93
C ASN A 31 21.83 -1.37 -1.87
N LEU A 32 21.90 -1.17 -3.18
CA LEU A 32 21.83 -2.27 -4.15
C LEU A 32 22.95 -3.30 -3.93
N GLU A 33 24.18 -2.83 -3.72
CA GLU A 33 25.33 -3.72 -3.46
C GLU A 33 25.16 -4.47 -2.13
N ALA A 34 24.69 -3.79 -1.09
CA ALA A 34 24.41 -4.43 0.21
C ALA A 34 23.36 -5.54 0.09
N LEU A 35 22.30 -5.33 -0.70
CA LEU A 35 21.28 -6.35 -0.95
C LEU A 35 21.84 -7.55 -1.73
N ARG A 36 22.66 -7.29 -2.76
CA ARG A 36 23.32 -8.34 -3.55
C ARG A 36 24.26 -9.17 -2.68
N GLU A 37 25.05 -8.53 -1.84
CA GLU A 37 25.97 -9.21 -0.93
C GLU A 37 25.23 -10.04 0.13
N ALA A 38 24.12 -9.53 0.68
CA ALA A 38 23.28 -10.28 1.62
C ALA A 38 22.72 -11.55 0.96
N ARG A 39 22.22 -11.45 -0.27
CA ARG A 39 21.74 -12.61 -1.05
C ARG A 39 22.86 -13.59 -1.38
N ARG A 40 24.04 -13.11 -1.78
CA ARG A 40 25.23 -13.94 -2.06
C ARG A 40 25.69 -14.74 -0.84
N ARG A 41 25.48 -14.18 0.35
CA ARG A 41 25.72 -14.84 1.65
C ARG A 41 24.62 -15.83 2.06
N GLY A 42 23.57 -15.98 1.25
CA GLY A 42 22.47 -16.90 1.53
C GLY A 42 21.44 -16.34 2.52
N ILE A 43 21.46 -15.04 2.82
CA ILE A 43 20.43 -14.39 3.63
C ILE A 43 19.19 -14.18 2.75
N PHE A 44 18.04 -14.63 3.22
CA PHE A 44 16.78 -14.37 2.53
C PHE A 44 16.36 -12.91 2.72
N VAL A 45 16.31 -12.15 1.62
CA VAL A 45 15.89 -10.74 1.64
C VAL A 45 14.42 -10.64 1.24
N THR A 46 13.63 -9.93 2.05
CA THR A 46 12.22 -9.61 1.76
C THR A 46 11.96 -8.12 1.96
N ILE A 47 11.07 -7.57 1.13
CA ILE A 47 10.53 -6.23 1.32
C ILE A 47 9.30 -6.32 2.22
N CYS A 48 9.18 -5.40 3.17
CA CYS A 48 8.05 -5.27 4.09
C CYS A 48 7.61 -3.80 4.12
N THR A 49 6.56 -3.45 3.39
CA THR A 49 6.19 -2.04 3.16
C THR A 49 4.70 -1.75 3.39
N GLY A 50 4.41 -0.50 3.72
CA GLY A 50 3.05 0.04 3.73
C GLY A 50 2.43 0.18 2.34
N ARG A 51 3.24 0.24 1.28
CA ARG A 51 2.76 0.33 -0.11
C ARG A 51 2.00 -0.93 -0.54
N GLY A 52 1.01 -0.78 -1.40
CA GLY A 52 0.39 -1.87 -2.16
C GLY A 52 1.36 -2.50 -3.17
N LEU A 53 0.99 -3.66 -3.72
CA LEU A 53 1.89 -4.44 -4.58
C LEU A 53 2.28 -3.68 -5.86
N ILE A 54 1.28 -3.13 -6.56
CA ILE A 54 1.51 -2.34 -7.78
C ILE A 54 2.35 -1.09 -7.48
N GLU A 55 2.13 -0.49 -6.31
CA GLU A 55 2.75 0.76 -5.87
C GLU A 55 4.26 0.61 -5.61
N CYS A 56 4.73 -0.60 -5.27
CA CYS A 56 6.15 -0.88 -5.05
C CYS A 56 6.82 -1.65 -6.19
N GLN A 57 6.10 -1.97 -7.28
CA GLN A 57 6.61 -2.84 -8.33
C GLN A 57 7.92 -2.32 -8.94
N HIS A 58 7.98 -1.05 -9.31
CA HIS A 58 9.17 -0.42 -9.89
C HIS A 58 10.41 -0.60 -9.00
N VAL A 59 10.26 -0.42 -7.67
CA VAL A 59 11.35 -0.62 -6.70
C VAL A 59 11.75 -2.09 -6.63
N THR A 60 10.77 -2.99 -6.48
CA THR A 60 11.05 -4.43 -6.37
C THR A 60 11.73 -4.97 -7.64
N SER A 61 11.40 -4.43 -8.81
CA SER A 61 12.08 -4.72 -10.07
C SER A 61 13.50 -4.17 -10.08
N GLN A 62 13.71 -2.92 -9.65
CA GLN A 62 15.03 -2.28 -9.60
C GLN A 62 16.02 -3.07 -8.73
N ILE A 63 15.56 -3.62 -7.61
CA ILE A 63 16.41 -4.41 -6.70
C ILE A 63 16.43 -5.90 -7.04
N GLU A 64 15.88 -6.30 -8.19
CA GLU A 64 15.81 -7.69 -8.65
C GLU A 64 15.19 -8.62 -7.58
N GLN A 65 14.16 -8.15 -6.88
CA GLN A 65 13.49 -8.94 -5.86
C GLN A 65 12.69 -10.08 -6.51
N ALA A 66 13.16 -11.31 -6.33
CA ALA A 66 12.47 -12.51 -6.81
C ALA A 66 11.65 -13.22 -5.71
N GLY A 67 12.06 -13.06 -4.44
CA GLY A 67 11.38 -13.68 -3.30
C GLY A 67 10.08 -12.96 -2.93
N PRO A 68 9.18 -13.61 -2.16
CA PRO A 68 7.98 -12.98 -1.64
C PRO A 68 8.22 -11.61 -0.99
N VAL A 69 7.23 -10.74 -1.08
CA VAL A 69 7.19 -9.42 -0.43
C VAL A 69 5.96 -9.31 0.45
N VAL A 70 6.08 -8.54 1.53
CA VAL A 70 4.99 -8.18 2.44
C VAL A 70 4.59 -6.74 2.14
N VAL A 71 3.33 -6.54 1.75
CA VAL A 71 2.81 -5.27 1.24
C VAL A 71 1.52 -4.90 1.99
N ALA A 72 0.97 -3.73 1.66
CA ALA A 72 -0.23 -3.16 2.28
C ALA A 72 -0.14 -3.07 3.82
N GLY A 73 1.06 -2.86 4.36
CA GLY A 73 1.29 -2.78 5.80
C GLY A 73 1.21 -4.12 6.52
N GLY A 74 1.42 -5.23 5.80
CA GLY A 74 1.41 -6.58 6.36
C GLY A 74 0.18 -7.41 6.03
N SER A 75 -0.87 -6.80 5.47
CA SER A 75 -2.12 -7.51 5.16
C SER A 75 -2.05 -8.37 3.91
N MET A 76 -0.94 -8.33 3.15
CA MET A 76 -0.76 -9.17 1.97
C MET A 76 0.70 -9.61 1.79
N VAL A 77 0.88 -10.88 1.43
CA VAL A 77 2.15 -11.46 0.97
C VAL A 77 2.01 -11.80 -0.50
N ALA A 78 2.92 -11.34 -1.34
CA ALA A 78 2.80 -11.46 -2.78
C ALA A 78 4.12 -11.84 -3.46
N CYS A 79 4.03 -12.39 -4.66
CA CYS A 79 5.16 -12.57 -5.55
C CYS A 79 5.35 -11.27 -6.37
N PRO A 80 6.49 -10.56 -6.23
CA PRO A 80 6.72 -9.30 -6.93
C PRO A 80 6.96 -9.48 -8.44
N VAL A 81 7.29 -10.69 -8.90
CA VAL A 81 7.55 -10.99 -10.32
C VAL A 81 6.24 -11.26 -11.07
N THR A 82 5.38 -12.12 -10.51
CA THR A 82 4.11 -12.50 -11.16
C THR A 82 2.95 -11.58 -10.77
N LEU A 83 3.18 -10.67 -9.81
CA LEU A 83 2.18 -9.82 -9.16
C LEU A 83 1.00 -10.61 -8.57
N ARG A 84 1.23 -11.86 -8.18
CA ARG A 84 0.20 -12.71 -7.58
C ARG A 84 0.27 -12.69 -6.07
N THR A 85 -0.89 -12.56 -5.45
CA THR A 85 -1.08 -12.75 -4.02
C THR A 85 -0.85 -14.21 -3.63
N LEU A 86 0.08 -14.41 -2.70
CA LEU A 86 0.43 -15.69 -2.09
C LEU A 86 -0.40 -15.93 -0.83
N HIS A 87 -0.60 -14.87 -0.04
CA HIS A 87 -1.43 -14.89 1.16
C HIS A 87 -2.01 -13.51 1.44
N ARG A 88 -3.18 -13.46 2.09
CA ARG A 88 -3.84 -12.22 2.50
C ARG A 88 -4.46 -12.38 3.88
N PHE A 89 -4.47 -11.29 4.63
CA PHE A 89 -5.17 -11.12 5.91
C PHE A 89 -6.27 -10.08 5.70
N PRO A 90 -7.43 -10.47 5.16
CA PRO A 90 -8.48 -9.53 4.84
C PRO A 90 -9.13 -8.96 6.10
N MET A 91 -9.67 -7.75 5.97
CA MET A 91 -10.52 -7.16 6.99
C MET A 91 -11.87 -7.90 7.02
N ASP A 92 -12.43 -8.06 8.23
CA ASP A 92 -13.79 -8.57 8.40
C ASP A 92 -14.81 -7.71 7.63
N SER A 93 -15.68 -8.32 6.84
CA SER A 93 -16.58 -7.58 5.95
C SER A 93 -17.59 -6.70 6.68
N ARG A 94 -17.99 -7.07 7.91
CA ARG A 94 -18.84 -6.22 8.74
C ARG A 94 -18.05 -4.99 9.21
N LEU A 95 -16.81 -5.18 9.65
CA LEU A 95 -15.92 -4.08 10.01
C LEU A 95 -15.65 -3.13 8.84
N VAL A 96 -15.44 -3.68 7.63
CA VAL A 96 -15.30 -2.87 6.40
C VAL A 96 -16.53 -2.00 6.20
N ARG A 97 -17.73 -2.57 6.28
CA ARG A 97 -18.99 -1.85 6.09
C ARG A 97 -19.20 -0.75 7.14
N GLU A 98 -18.95 -1.06 8.42
CA GLU A 98 -19.02 -0.09 9.51
C GLU A 98 -18.07 1.09 9.27
N LEU A 99 -16.82 0.83 8.91
CA LEU A 99 -15.80 1.86 8.70
C LEU A 99 -16.08 2.70 7.44
N VAL A 100 -16.42 2.07 6.31
CA VAL A 100 -16.74 2.77 5.07
C VAL A 100 -17.95 3.68 5.27
N ASN A 101 -19.01 3.20 5.92
CA ASN A 101 -20.21 4.00 6.19
C ASN A 101 -19.89 5.20 7.08
N LEU A 102 -19.07 5.02 8.12
CA LEU A 102 -18.63 6.12 8.98
C LEU A 102 -17.85 7.17 8.17
N LEU A 103 -16.86 6.75 7.38
CA LEU A 103 -16.02 7.67 6.62
C LEU A 103 -16.85 8.43 5.55
N ALA A 104 -17.74 7.72 4.85
CA ALA A 104 -18.63 8.29 3.85
C ALA A 104 -19.64 9.27 4.48
N SER A 105 -20.20 8.97 5.66
CA SER A 105 -21.13 9.88 6.35
C SER A 105 -20.48 11.20 6.80
N HIS A 106 -19.14 11.23 6.88
CA HIS A 106 -18.36 12.44 7.14
C HIS A 106 -17.91 13.15 5.85
N GLY A 107 -18.42 12.74 4.69
CA GLY A 107 -18.17 13.38 3.40
C GLY A 107 -16.83 13.04 2.78
N HIS A 108 -16.20 11.92 3.16
CA HIS A 108 -14.96 11.46 2.55
C HIS A 108 -15.24 10.46 1.42
N ALA A 109 -14.51 10.60 0.30
CA ALA A 109 -14.30 9.48 -0.60
C ALA A 109 -13.45 8.42 0.11
N VAL A 110 -13.91 7.17 0.10
CA VAL A 110 -13.26 6.08 0.83
C VAL A 110 -12.47 5.21 -0.12
N LEU A 111 -11.17 5.08 0.12
CA LEU A 111 -10.24 4.28 -0.67
C LEU A 111 -10.16 2.89 -0.06
N ILE A 112 -10.56 1.87 -0.80
CA ILE A 112 -10.59 0.48 -0.35
C ILE A 112 -9.58 -0.31 -1.18
N LEU A 113 -8.42 -0.60 -0.60
CA LEU A 113 -7.40 -1.44 -1.24
C LEU A 113 -7.85 -2.91 -1.17
N LYS A 114 -7.78 -3.57 -2.33
CA LYS A 114 -8.19 -4.95 -2.56
C LYS A 114 -6.99 -5.85 -2.84
N ASP A 115 -7.21 -7.15 -2.70
CA ASP A 115 -6.40 -8.16 -3.37
C ASP A 115 -6.74 -8.17 -4.87
N PRO A 116 -5.84 -7.69 -5.76
CA PRO A 116 -6.14 -7.53 -7.17
C PRO A 116 -6.33 -8.88 -7.88
N ARG A 117 -5.81 -9.98 -7.32
CA ARG A 117 -6.01 -11.33 -7.88
C ARG A 117 -7.47 -11.73 -7.91
N GLU A 118 -8.24 -11.29 -6.92
CA GLU A 118 -9.63 -11.69 -6.72
C GLU A 118 -10.59 -10.62 -7.23
N ALA A 119 -10.23 -9.33 -7.07
CA ALA A 119 -11.08 -8.21 -7.46
C ALA A 119 -10.88 -7.74 -8.91
N GLY A 120 -9.73 -8.03 -9.54
CA GLY A 120 -9.38 -7.51 -10.86
C GLY A 120 -9.02 -6.02 -10.89
N HIS A 121 -8.96 -5.37 -9.74
CA HIS A 121 -8.52 -3.99 -9.54
C HIS A 121 -7.89 -3.84 -8.16
N ASP A 122 -6.98 -2.88 -8.00
CA ASP A 122 -6.28 -2.63 -6.74
C ASP A 122 -7.15 -1.82 -5.77
N TYR A 123 -7.93 -0.86 -6.28
CA TYR A 123 -8.80 -0.04 -5.42
C TYR A 123 -10.26 -0.06 -5.87
N VAL A 124 -11.15 -0.14 -4.88
CA VAL A 124 -12.52 0.37 -5.00
C VAL A 124 -12.58 1.72 -4.30
N VAL A 125 -13.18 2.72 -4.94
CA VAL A 125 -13.43 4.02 -4.32
C VAL A 125 -14.92 4.28 -4.19
N VAL A 126 -15.39 4.38 -2.95
CA VAL A 126 -16.77 4.77 -2.64
C VAL A 126 -16.85 6.29 -2.57
N SER A 127 -17.59 6.88 -3.50
CA SER A 127 -17.72 8.34 -3.65
C SER A 127 -18.95 8.68 -4.48
N GLU A 128 -19.88 9.46 -3.91
CA GLU A 128 -21.06 9.99 -4.64
C GLU A 128 -20.66 10.85 -5.86
N ARG A 129 -19.46 11.43 -5.83
CA ARG A 129 -18.90 12.27 -6.89
C ARG A 129 -17.94 11.52 -7.81
N GLY A 130 -17.85 10.19 -7.69
CA GLY A 130 -16.86 9.37 -8.39
C GLY A 130 -15.44 9.92 -8.20
N ALA A 131 -14.67 9.99 -9.30
CA ALA A 131 -13.31 10.51 -9.32
C ALA A 131 -13.17 11.97 -8.85
N LEU A 132 -14.22 12.79 -9.02
CA LEU A 132 -14.21 14.19 -8.58
C LEU A 132 -14.32 14.34 -7.06
N GLY A 133 -14.75 13.30 -6.34
CA GLY A 133 -14.81 13.28 -4.87
C GLY A 133 -13.47 12.95 -4.20
N ILE A 134 -12.52 12.40 -4.95
CA ILE A 134 -11.18 12.07 -4.44
C ILE A 134 -10.33 13.34 -4.33
N ASP A 135 -9.48 13.39 -3.30
CA ASP A 135 -8.46 14.42 -3.17
C ASP A 135 -7.52 14.47 -4.40
N PRO A 136 -7.16 15.66 -4.91
CA PRO A 136 -6.30 15.78 -6.09
C PRO A 136 -4.98 15.01 -6.00
N VAL A 137 -4.38 14.90 -4.80
CA VAL A 137 -3.12 14.16 -4.59
C VAL A 137 -3.31 12.68 -4.85
N THR A 138 -4.41 12.09 -4.36
CA THR A 138 -4.72 10.67 -4.62
C THR A 138 -5.05 10.43 -6.08
N ARG A 139 -5.76 11.36 -6.75
CA ARG A 139 -6.06 11.23 -8.19
C ARG A 139 -4.78 11.23 -9.02
N TRP A 140 -3.90 12.22 -8.80
CA TRP A 140 -2.58 12.29 -9.43
C TRP A 140 -1.81 10.99 -9.20
N TRP A 141 -1.79 10.48 -7.96
CA TRP A 141 -1.05 9.27 -7.64
C TRP A 141 -1.61 8.02 -8.35
N PHE A 142 -2.93 7.87 -8.45
CA PHE A 142 -3.54 6.78 -9.23
C PHE A 142 -3.17 6.85 -10.71
N GLU A 143 -3.15 8.05 -11.29
CA GLU A 143 -2.79 8.27 -12.70
C GLU A 143 -1.29 7.97 -12.94
N GLN A 144 -0.40 8.56 -12.14
CA GLN A 144 1.05 8.38 -12.27
C GLN A 144 1.49 6.93 -12.13
N MET A 145 0.86 6.19 -11.23
CA MET A 145 1.19 4.78 -10.98
C MET A 145 0.38 3.81 -11.84
N ASN A 146 -0.51 4.32 -12.71
CA ASN A 146 -1.44 3.54 -13.52
C ASN A 146 -2.19 2.47 -12.71
N ILE A 147 -2.72 2.88 -11.55
CA ILE A 147 -3.39 1.98 -10.60
C ILE A 147 -4.80 1.65 -11.13
N PRO A 148 -5.17 0.37 -11.25
CA PRO A 148 -6.54 -0.03 -11.56
C PRO A 148 -7.51 0.36 -10.44
N VAL A 149 -8.46 1.24 -10.73
CA VAL A 149 -9.45 1.73 -9.76
C VAL A 149 -10.88 1.54 -10.29
N ARG A 150 -11.75 0.96 -9.47
CA ARG A 150 -13.20 0.93 -9.67
C ARG A 150 -13.87 1.99 -8.81
N TYR A 151 -14.71 2.82 -9.40
CA TYR A 151 -15.49 3.84 -8.69
C TYR A 151 -16.92 3.34 -8.49
N VAL A 152 -17.45 3.52 -7.28
CA VAL A 152 -18.83 3.16 -6.92
C VAL A 152 -19.45 4.27 -6.09
N THR A 153 -20.78 4.35 -6.11
CA THR A 153 -21.52 5.35 -5.32
C THR A 153 -21.88 4.81 -3.93
N SER A 154 -22.09 3.51 -3.83
CA SER A 154 -22.32 2.78 -2.57
C SER A 154 -21.38 1.58 -2.47
N LEU A 155 -21.06 1.20 -1.22
CA LEU A 155 -20.34 -0.04 -0.94
C LEU A 155 -21.11 -1.29 -1.40
N ASP A 156 -22.43 -1.22 -1.56
CA ASP A 156 -23.23 -2.36 -2.02
C ASP A 156 -22.94 -2.76 -3.47
N GLU A 157 -22.27 -1.90 -4.23
CA GLU A 157 -21.81 -2.18 -5.59
C GLU A 157 -20.44 -2.90 -5.63
N ASP A 158 -19.82 -3.12 -4.47
CA ASP A 158 -18.55 -3.85 -4.32
C ASP A 158 -18.78 -5.34 -4.10
N GLU A 159 -18.63 -6.11 -5.18
CA GLU A 159 -18.76 -7.57 -5.20
C GLU A 159 -17.60 -8.30 -4.49
N HIS A 160 -16.52 -7.59 -4.13
CA HIS A 160 -15.28 -8.17 -3.61
C HIS A 160 -14.97 -7.70 -2.18
N LEU A 161 -16.01 -7.46 -1.37
CA LEU A 161 -15.89 -7.01 0.01
C LEU A 161 -14.96 -7.89 0.89
N PRO A 162 -15.00 -9.24 0.80
CA PRO A 162 -14.12 -10.13 1.57
C PRO A 162 -12.64 -10.06 1.19
N HIS A 163 -12.29 -9.34 0.13
CA HIS A 163 -10.91 -9.18 -0.37
C HIS A 163 -10.32 -7.81 -0.02
N THR A 164 -10.95 -7.08 0.91
CA THR A 164 -10.44 -5.80 1.43
C THR A 164 -9.24 -6.03 2.34
N VAL A 165 -8.12 -5.38 2.05
CA VAL A 165 -6.88 -5.51 2.83
C VAL A 165 -6.46 -4.21 3.53
N ARG A 166 -7.02 -3.06 3.10
CA ARG A 166 -6.82 -1.75 3.75
C ARG A 166 -7.93 -0.79 3.36
N ILE A 167 -8.34 0.08 4.29
CA ILE A 167 -9.27 1.19 4.05
C ILE A 167 -8.55 2.49 4.42
N GLY A 168 -8.75 3.53 3.64
CA GLY A 168 -8.17 4.84 3.90
C GLY A 168 -9.00 6.00 3.37
N VAL A 169 -8.66 7.18 3.86
CA VAL A 169 -9.14 8.46 3.31
C VAL A 169 -7.94 9.36 3.11
N CYS A 170 -7.97 10.16 2.05
CA CYS A 170 -7.00 11.21 1.81
C CYS A 170 -7.72 12.56 1.76
N GLY A 171 -7.08 13.60 2.28
CA GLY A 171 -7.62 14.94 2.23
C GLY A 171 -6.87 15.91 3.14
N PRO A 172 -7.28 17.19 3.13
CA PRO A 172 -6.67 18.20 3.98
C PRO A 172 -6.80 17.85 5.45
N LYS A 173 -5.75 18.12 6.25
CA LYS A 173 -5.69 17.85 7.71
C LYS A 173 -6.95 18.33 8.46
N ARG A 174 -7.48 19.51 8.09
CA ARG A 174 -8.70 20.08 8.70
C ARG A 174 -9.95 19.19 8.53
N ARG A 175 -10.00 18.35 7.49
CA ARG A 175 -11.10 17.40 7.25
C ARG A 175 -10.79 16.01 7.81
N THR A 176 -9.53 15.59 7.78
CA THR A 176 -9.16 14.21 8.14
C THR A 176 -8.88 14.01 9.63
N SER A 177 -8.43 15.05 10.37
CA SER A 177 -8.10 14.90 11.79
C SER A 177 -9.30 14.48 12.63
N GLY A 178 -10.46 15.13 12.43
CA GLY A 178 -11.66 14.83 13.22
C GLY A 178 -12.14 13.39 13.01
N VAL A 179 -12.23 12.94 11.76
CA VAL A 179 -12.63 11.56 11.46
C VAL A 179 -11.59 10.56 11.96
N ALA A 180 -10.30 10.92 11.96
CA ALA A 180 -9.26 10.05 12.47
C ALA A 180 -9.38 9.82 13.99
N ASP A 181 -9.78 10.83 14.75
CA ASP A 181 -10.01 10.70 16.19
C ASP A 181 -11.24 9.83 16.47
N ILE A 182 -12.33 10.03 15.72
CA ILE A 182 -13.55 9.20 15.81
C ILE A 182 -13.24 7.73 15.50
N VAL A 183 -12.45 7.45 14.45
CA VAL A 183 -12.08 6.09 14.09
C VAL A 183 -11.23 5.44 15.19
N ARG A 184 -10.28 6.18 15.78
CA ARG A 184 -9.46 5.66 16.89
C ARG A 184 -10.30 5.31 18.11
N GLU A 185 -11.32 6.10 18.42
CA GLU A 185 -12.21 5.85 19.55
C GLU A 185 -13.16 4.68 19.27
N GLN A 186 -13.90 4.71 18.15
CA GLN A 186 -14.97 3.72 17.87
C GLN A 186 -14.46 2.34 17.46
N PHE A 187 -13.25 2.26 16.89
CA PHE A 187 -12.67 1.01 16.39
C PHE A 187 -11.42 0.57 17.17
N HIS A 188 -11.20 1.15 18.36
CA HIS A 188 -10.09 0.78 19.24
C HIS A 188 -10.03 -0.75 19.46
N GLY A 189 -8.85 -1.33 19.28
CA GLY A 189 -8.62 -2.78 19.45
C GLY A 189 -9.19 -3.67 18.34
N ARG A 190 -9.93 -3.11 17.36
CA ARG A 190 -10.49 -3.84 16.21
C ARG A 190 -9.71 -3.59 14.91
N ILE A 191 -8.98 -2.47 14.84
CA ILE A 191 -8.15 -2.11 13.69
C ILE A 191 -6.76 -1.63 14.14
N THR A 192 -5.81 -1.76 13.22
CA THR A 192 -4.57 -0.99 13.26
C THR A 192 -4.74 0.22 12.35
N MET A 193 -4.49 1.42 12.88
CA MET A 193 -4.68 2.67 12.15
C MET A 193 -3.39 3.48 12.10
N GLN A 194 -3.11 4.08 10.93
CA GLN A 194 -2.07 5.07 10.75
C GLN A 194 -2.69 6.38 10.25
N HIS A 195 -2.15 7.52 10.70
CA HIS A 195 -2.56 8.85 10.26
C HIS A 195 -1.32 9.73 10.11
N PHE A 196 -0.96 10.05 8.87
CA PHE A 196 0.27 10.75 8.52
C PHE A 196 0.03 11.69 7.33
N GLN A 197 0.98 12.59 7.09
CA GLN A 197 0.94 13.50 5.94
C GLN A 197 1.23 12.73 4.65
N ALA A 198 0.37 12.89 3.64
CA ALA A 198 0.59 12.30 2.33
C ALA A 198 1.82 12.90 1.64
N VAL A 199 2.47 12.10 0.79
CA VAL A 199 3.46 12.60 -0.17
C VAL A 199 2.72 13.45 -1.19
N VAL A 200 3.20 14.67 -1.42
CA VAL A 200 2.65 15.59 -2.41
C VAL A 200 3.68 15.80 -3.51
N PRO A 201 3.26 15.85 -4.79
CA PRO A 201 4.18 16.16 -5.89
C PRO A 201 4.84 17.52 -5.65
N ARG A 202 6.13 17.61 -5.94
CA ARG A 202 6.83 18.91 -6.00
C ARG A 202 6.62 19.50 -7.40
N PRO A 203 6.62 20.84 -7.53
CA PRO A 203 6.47 21.50 -8.84
C PRO A 203 7.50 21.08 -9.90
N GLU A 204 8.61 20.47 -9.49
CA GLU A 204 9.73 20.05 -10.34
C GLU A 204 9.59 18.60 -10.85
N ASP A 205 8.63 17.81 -10.35
CA ASP A 205 8.47 16.40 -10.71
C ASP A 205 7.79 16.18 -12.09
N ASP A 206 7.48 17.27 -12.81
CA ASP A 206 6.86 17.29 -14.15
C ASP A 206 7.86 17.65 -15.27
N ASP A 207 9.16 17.81 -14.98
CA ASP A 207 10.16 18.08 -16.01
C ASP A 207 10.84 16.77 -16.46
N PRO A 208 10.59 16.26 -17.68
CA PRO A 208 11.31 15.10 -18.19
C PRO A 208 12.78 15.43 -18.53
N GLU A 209 13.21 16.70 -18.42
CA GLU A 209 14.59 17.15 -18.58
C GLU A 209 15.00 18.21 -17.53
N GLY A 210 15.09 17.82 -16.25
CA GLY A 210 15.63 18.68 -15.17
C GLY A 210 16.26 17.92 -14.01
#